data_AF-A0A661TXZ6-F1
#
_entry.id   AF-A0A661TXZ6-F1
#
_cell.length_a   1.000
_cell.length_b   1.000
_cell.length_c   1.000
_cell.angle_alpha   90.00
_cell.angle_beta   90.00
_cell.angle_gamma   90.00
#
_symmetry.space_group_name_H-M   'P 1'
#
loop_
_entity.id
_entity.type
_entity.pdbx_description
1 polymer ?
#
loop_
_entity_poly.entity_id
_entity_poly.type
_entity_poly.pdbx_seq_one_letter_code
_entity_poly.pdbx_strand_id
1 'polypeptide(L)'
;MNVNLVAICLLGQQHYSFLATINLMDIYVQIDWRIIFFLIGLNVLAGSLEENGLIEIVSSKLLSLTKGNINLLSFSILGSTFTSSFFDNIPIIALAIPVVENLSHHLGSSVTVLWWALALGVNIGANGTLIGTASNLIVTDIAAKKYQPIHFWYFVKVAFPLVILNLIIASIYFYLRYLF
;
A
#
# COMPACT_ATOMS: atom_id res chain seq x y z
N MET A 1 12.80 -6.92 -22.20
CA MET A 1 12.99 -8.23 -21.53
C MET A 1 12.41 -8.09 -20.13
N ASN A 2 11.14 -8.43 -19.94
CA ASN A 2 10.48 -8.38 -18.64
C ASN A 2 10.94 -9.59 -17.82
N VAL A 3 12.12 -9.48 -17.20
CA VAL A 3 12.55 -10.49 -16.24
C VAL A 3 11.68 -10.32 -15.01
N ASN A 4 10.78 -11.29 -14.80
CA ASN A 4 9.83 -11.27 -13.71
C ASN A 4 10.61 -11.30 -12.38
N LEU A 5 10.25 -10.45 -11.42
CA LEU A 5 10.98 -10.30 -10.15
C LEU A 5 11.17 -11.65 -9.43
N VAL A 6 10.18 -12.54 -9.58
CA VAL A 6 10.20 -13.93 -9.09
C VAL A 6 11.36 -14.74 -9.69
N ALA A 7 11.63 -14.60 -10.99
CA ALA A 7 12.74 -15.31 -11.64
C ALA A 7 14.10 -14.81 -11.13
N ILE A 8 14.21 -13.50 -10.84
CA ILE A 8 15.43 -12.91 -10.26
C ILE A 8 15.65 -13.46 -8.84
N CYS A 9 14.60 -13.54 -8.02
CA CYS A 9 14.67 -14.10 -6.68
C CYS A 9 15.06 -15.60 -6.69
N LEU A 10 14.46 -16.40 -7.58
CA LEU A 10 14.76 -17.84 -7.67
C LEU A 10 16.17 -18.11 -8.19
N LEU A 11 16.65 -17.34 -9.19
CA LEU A 11 18.02 -17.46 -9.69
C LEU A 11 19.04 -17.03 -8.63
N GLY A 12 18.76 -15.96 -7.90
CA GLY A 12 19.61 -15.51 -6.78
C GLY A 12 19.68 -16.56 -5.66
N GLN A 13 18.56 -17.18 -5.32
CA GLN A 13 18.48 -18.24 -4.32
C GLN A 13 19.24 -19.50 -4.76
N GLN A 14 19.13 -19.87 -6.04
CA GLN A 14 19.86 -20.99 -6.61
C GLN A 14 21.38 -20.76 -6.59
N HIS A 15 21.82 -19.54 -6.94
CA HIS A 15 23.23 -19.17 -6.91
C HIS A 15 23.79 -19.13 -5.47
N TYR A 16 23.01 -18.64 -4.51
CA TYR A 16 23.39 -18.59 -3.10
C TYR A 16 23.48 -19.99 -2.47
N SER A 17 22.55 -20.89 -2.82
CA SER A 17 22.56 -22.29 -2.37
C SER A 17 23.79 -23.06 -2.86
N PHE A 18 24.26 -22.75 -4.09
CA PHE A 18 25.47 -23.35 -4.67
C PHE A 18 26.76 -22.86 -4.00
N LEU A 19 26.82 -21.58 -3.60
CA LEU A 19 28.01 -20.99 -2.97
C LEU A 19 28.12 -21.28 -1.47
N ALA A 20 26.99 -21.38 -0.76
CA ALA A 20 26.98 -21.42 0.70
C ALA A 20 26.78 -22.84 1.30
N THR A 21 26.55 -23.88 0.49
CA THR A 21 26.26 -25.26 0.97
C THR A 21 25.10 -25.31 1.97
N ILE A 22 24.11 -24.42 1.80
CA ILE A 22 22.94 -24.32 2.68
C ILE A 22 21.85 -25.23 2.10
N ASN A 23 21.19 -26.01 2.96
CA ASN A 23 20.12 -26.89 2.56
C ASN A 23 18.90 -26.06 2.12
N LEU A 24 18.29 -26.37 0.97
CA LEU A 24 17.14 -25.62 0.46
C LEU A 24 16.00 -25.53 1.50
N MET A 25 15.86 -26.55 2.36
CA MET A 25 14.93 -26.55 3.49
C MET A 25 15.11 -25.34 4.42
N ASP A 26 16.34 -24.94 4.73
CA ASP A 26 16.59 -23.84 5.68
C ASP A 26 16.12 -22.49 5.11
N ILE A 27 16.09 -22.36 3.78
CA ILE A 27 15.61 -21.16 3.10
C ILE A 27 14.08 -21.16 3.04
N TYR A 28 13.44 -22.31 2.78
CA TYR A 28 11.97 -22.42 2.80
C TYR A 28 11.37 -22.14 4.19
N VAL A 29 12.10 -22.43 5.26
CA VAL A 29 11.71 -22.10 6.64
C VAL A 29 11.78 -20.59 6.92
N GLN A 30 12.64 -19.84 6.21
CA GLN A 30 12.74 -18.38 6.34
C GLN A 30 11.65 -17.62 5.59
N ILE A 31 10.94 -18.28 4.67
CA ILE A 31 9.82 -17.68 3.94
C ILE A 31 8.60 -17.61 4.86
N ASP A 32 8.05 -16.41 5.08
CA ASP A 32 6.78 -16.25 5.79
C ASP A 32 5.61 -16.60 4.84
N TRP A 33 5.27 -17.89 4.79
CA TRP A 33 4.19 -18.43 3.97
C TRP A 33 2.84 -17.73 4.20
N ARG A 34 2.62 -17.15 5.39
CA ARG A 34 1.39 -16.42 5.70
C ARG A 34 1.24 -15.19 4.81
N ILE A 35 2.33 -14.48 4.52
CA ILE A 35 2.32 -13.29 3.66
C ILE A 35 1.97 -13.68 2.22
N ILE A 36 2.55 -14.78 1.72
CA ILE A 36 2.28 -15.26 0.36
C ILE A 36 0.80 -15.64 0.20
N PHE A 37 0.26 -16.45 1.11
CA PHE A 37 -1.16 -16.84 1.05
C PHE A 37 -2.11 -15.65 1.25
N PHE A 38 -1.74 -14.69 2.10
CA PHE A 38 -2.49 -13.44 2.26
C PHE A 38 -2.53 -12.63 0.97
N LEU A 39 -1.39 -12.43 0.31
CA LEU A 39 -1.31 -11.73 -0.98
C LEU A 39 -2.12 -12.45 -2.07
N ILE A 40 -2.04 -13.78 -2.15
CA ILE A 40 -2.87 -14.56 -3.10
C ILE A 40 -4.35 -14.35 -2.82
N GLY A 41 -4.79 -14.53 -1.57
CA GLY A 41 -6.20 -14.36 -1.20
C GLY A 41 -6.71 -12.94 -1.46
N LEU A 42 -5.88 -11.93 -1.23
CA LEU A 42 -6.17 -10.53 -1.51
C LEU A 42 -6.31 -10.24 -3.01
N ASN A 43 -5.44 -10.79 -3.86
CA ASN A 43 -5.55 -10.66 -5.31
C ASN A 43 -6.79 -11.39 -5.85
N VAL A 44 -7.13 -12.56 -5.31
CA VAL A 44 -8.36 -13.29 -5.66
C VAL A 44 -9.60 -12.48 -5.24
N LEU A 45 -9.59 -11.89 -4.04
CA LEU A 45 -10.66 -10.98 -3.60
C LEU A 45 -10.77 -9.76 -4.52
N ALA A 46 -9.66 -9.11 -4.87
CA ALA A 46 -9.66 -7.97 -5.77
C ALA A 46 -10.26 -8.33 -7.15
N GLY A 47 -9.83 -9.44 -7.75
CA GLY A 47 -10.40 -9.93 -9.02
C GLY A 47 -11.89 -10.30 -8.90
N SER A 48 -12.32 -10.85 -7.76
CA SER A 48 -13.74 -11.13 -7.52
C SER A 48 -14.57 -9.84 -7.39
N LEU A 49 -14.04 -8.80 -6.76
CA LEU A 49 -14.72 -7.50 -6.67
C LEU A 49 -14.81 -6.81 -8.04
N GLU A 50 -13.83 -7.04 -8.91
CA GLU A 50 -13.83 -6.59 -10.31
C GLU A 50 -14.95 -7.26 -11.10
N GLU A 51 -15.04 -8.60 -11.09
CA GLU A 51 -16.09 -9.34 -11.80
C GLU A 51 -17.51 -9.00 -11.29
N ASN A 52 -17.66 -8.69 -10.01
CA ASN A 52 -18.94 -8.30 -9.41
C ASN A 52 -19.30 -6.81 -9.67
N GLY A 53 -18.47 -6.06 -10.40
CA GLY A 53 -18.74 -4.66 -10.77
C GLY A 53 -18.58 -3.65 -9.62
N LEU A 54 -18.08 -4.06 -8.45
CA LEU A 54 -17.89 -3.16 -7.31
C LEU A 54 -16.84 -2.09 -7.62
N ILE A 55 -15.80 -2.45 -8.39
CA ILE A 55 -14.77 -1.51 -8.83
C ILE A 55 -15.38 -0.41 -9.70
N GLU A 56 -16.29 -0.76 -10.60
CA GLU A 56 -16.98 0.20 -11.47
C GLU A 56 -17.96 1.10 -10.70
N ILE A 57 -18.61 0.56 -9.66
CA ILE A 57 -19.45 1.36 -8.75
C ILE A 57 -18.59 2.39 -8.00
N VAL A 58 -17.41 2.00 -7.50
CA VAL A 58 -16.52 2.91 -6.76
C VAL A 58 -15.92 3.96 -7.70
N SER A 59 -15.42 3.56 -8.87
CA SER A 59 -14.82 4.49 -9.84
C SER A 59 -15.85 5.49 -10.38
N SER A 60 -17.05 5.04 -10.75
CA SER A 60 -18.14 5.91 -11.21
C SER A 60 -18.63 6.86 -10.11
N LYS A 61 -18.66 6.41 -8.85
CA LYS A 61 -18.98 7.28 -7.71
C LYS A 61 -17.91 8.35 -7.49
N LEU A 62 -16.63 7.99 -7.60
CA LEU A 62 -15.53 8.95 -7.53
C LEU A 62 -15.63 9.96 -8.70
N LEU A 63 -15.87 9.50 -9.93
CA LEU A 63 -16.03 10.38 -11.10
C LEU A 63 -17.21 11.33 -10.96
N SER A 64 -18.36 10.85 -10.49
CA SER A 64 -19.56 11.68 -10.30
C SER A 64 -19.41 12.72 -9.20
N LEU A 65 -18.79 12.35 -8.06
CA LEU A 65 -18.52 13.27 -6.95
C LEU A 65 -17.53 14.37 -7.35
N THR A 66 -16.53 14.02 -8.14
CA THR A 66 -15.45 14.94 -8.56
C THR A 66 -15.77 15.65 -9.88
N LYS A 67 -16.86 15.28 -10.55
CA LYS A 67 -17.25 15.72 -11.90
C LYS A 67 -16.13 15.53 -12.93
N GLY A 68 -15.32 14.49 -12.77
CA GLY A 68 -14.16 14.20 -13.63
C GLY A 68 -12.99 15.17 -13.47
N ASN A 69 -13.00 16.05 -12.46
CA ASN A 69 -11.88 16.95 -12.20
C ASN A 69 -10.70 16.17 -11.59
N ILE A 70 -9.57 16.16 -12.30
CA ILE A 70 -8.38 15.40 -11.90
C ILE A 70 -7.84 15.82 -10.53
N ASN A 71 -7.96 17.08 -10.16
CA ASN A 71 -7.50 17.60 -8.87
C ASN A 71 -8.34 16.96 -7.75
N LEU A 72 -9.67 17.01 -7.88
CA LEU A 72 -10.59 16.45 -6.89
C LEU A 72 -10.47 14.93 -6.78
N LEU A 73 -10.27 14.23 -7.90
CA LEU A 73 -9.98 12.79 -7.91
C LEU A 73 -8.68 12.48 -7.18
N SER A 74 -7.62 13.21 -7.48
CA SER A 74 -6.32 12.99 -6.87
C SER A 74 -6.35 13.24 -5.36
N PHE A 75 -7.06 14.29 -4.89
CA PHE A 75 -7.25 14.53 -3.46
C PHE A 75 -8.13 13.46 -2.80
N SER A 76 -9.13 12.95 -3.51
CA SER A 76 -9.97 11.84 -3.01
C SER A 76 -9.15 10.55 -2.84
N ILE A 77 -8.23 10.26 -3.77
CA ILE A 77 -7.29 9.14 -3.67
C ILE A 77 -6.23 9.38 -2.59
N LEU A 78 -5.68 10.60 -2.45
CA LEU A 78 -4.80 10.96 -1.33
C LEU A 78 -5.50 10.73 0.03
N GLY A 79 -6.83 10.88 0.07
CA GLY A 79 -7.67 10.54 1.22
C GLY A 79 -7.58 9.08 1.68
N SER A 80 -7.04 8.16 0.86
CA SER A 80 -6.68 6.79 1.28
C SER A 80 -5.75 6.76 2.49
N THR A 81 -5.07 7.87 2.81
CA THR A 81 -4.34 8.10 4.07
C THR A 81 -5.16 7.71 5.30
N PHE A 82 -6.43 8.09 5.35
CA PHE A 82 -7.27 7.79 6.51
C PHE A 82 -7.61 6.31 6.60
N THR A 83 -7.96 5.69 5.48
CA THR A 83 -8.24 4.25 5.43
C THR A 83 -7.00 3.44 5.78
N SER A 84 -5.85 3.75 5.19
CA SER A 84 -4.60 3.05 5.48
C SER A 84 -4.05 3.37 6.87
N SER A 85 -4.56 4.37 7.58
CA SER A 85 -4.20 4.55 9.00
C SER A 85 -4.71 3.39 9.86
N PHE A 86 -5.79 2.72 9.47
CA PHE A 86 -6.38 1.62 10.24
C PHE A 86 -6.05 0.24 9.66
N PHE A 87 -5.77 0.17 8.36
CA PHE A 87 -5.50 -1.08 7.64
C PHE A 87 -4.09 -1.10 7.09
N ASP A 88 -3.49 -2.29 7.01
CA ASP A 88 -2.17 -2.47 6.40
C ASP A 88 -2.14 -1.89 4.98
N ASN A 89 -1.00 -1.33 4.57
CA ASN A 89 -0.87 -0.73 3.24
C ASN A 89 -1.03 -1.75 2.11
N ILE A 90 -0.65 -3.00 2.31
CA ILE A 90 -0.72 -4.07 1.30
C ILE A 90 -2.16 -4.28 0.79
N PRO A 91 -3.18 -4.57 1.64
CA PRO A 91 -4.55 -4.73 1.20
C PRO A 91 -5.16 -3.49 0.58
N ILE A 92 -4.86 -2.30 1.13
CA ILE A 92 -5.41 -1.05 0.60
C ILE A 92 -4.88 -0.78 -0.80
N ILE A 93 -3.58 -0.98 -1.05
CA ILE A 93 -2.98 -0.82 -2.37
C ILE A 93 -3.59 -1.81 -3.37
N ALA A 94 -3.69 -3.10 -3.00
CA ALA A 94 -4.20 -4.12 -3.91
C ALA A 94 -5.65 -3.86 -4.34
N LEU A 95 -6.49 -3.32 -3.44
CA LEU A 95 -7.86 -2.93 -3.78
C LEU A 95 -7.94 -1.63 -4.58
N ALA A 96 -6.99 -0.71 -4.36
CA ALA A 96 -6.99 0.59 -5.03
C ALA A 96 -6.37 0.57 -6.43
N ILE A 97 -5.39 -0.31 -6.71
CA ILE A 97 -4.78 -0.50 -8.04
C ILE A 97 -5.86 -0.64 -9.13
N PRO A 98 -6.79 -1.61 -9.06
CA PRO A 98 -7.77 -1.80 -10.13
C PRO A 98 -8.79 -0.65 -10.19
N VAL A 99 -9.04 0.07 -9.09
CA VAL A 99 -9.85 1.31 -9.10
C VAL A 99 -9.13 2.41 -9.88
N VAL A 100 -7.82 2.61 -9.66
CA VAL A 100 -7.03 3.61 -10.39
C VAL A 100 -6.89 3.22 -11.87
N GLU A 101 -6.72 1.94 -12.18
CA GLU A 101 -6.72 1.43 -13.55
C GLU A 101 -8.07 1.67 -14.24
N ASN A 102 -9.19 1.38 -13.57
CA ASN A 102 -10.52 1.66 -14.12
C ASN A 102 -10.73 3.16 -14.36
N LEU A 103 -10.34 4.02 -13.42
CA LEU A 103 -10.34 5.48 -13.59
C LEU A 103 -9.43 5.91 -14.76
N SER A 104 -8.35 5.18 -15.00
CA SER A 104 -7.40 5.50 -16.07
C SER A 104 -7.98 5.40 -17.47
N HIS A 105 -8.85 4.42 -17.69
CA HIS A 105 -9.56 4.25 -18.96
C HIS A 105 -10.47 5.45 -19.27
N HIS A 106 -10.90 6.20 -18.25
CA HIS A 106 -11.78 7.36 -18.40
C HIS A 106 -11.02 8.70 -18.51
N LEU A 107 -9.77 8.77 -18.02
CA LEU A 107 -9.05 10.03 -17.79
C LEU A 107 -7.79 10.23 -18.66
N GLY A 108 -7.39 9.23 -19.45
CA GLY A 108 -6.31 9.33 -20.43
C GLY A 108 -4.93 9.65 -19.81
N SER A 109 -4.23 10.66 -20.34
CA SER A 109 -2.83 10.97 -19.97
C SER A 109 -2.62 11.51 -18.55
N SER A 110 -3.68 11.84 -17.83
CA SER A 110 -3.62 12.46 -16.48
C SER A 110 -3.47 11.46 -15.33
N VAL A 111 -3.41 10.18 -15.66
CA VAL A 111 -3.48 9.05 -14.71
C VAL A 111 -2.25 8.91 -13.83
N THR A 112 -1.09 9.33 -14.32
CA THR A 112 0.15 9.32 -13.54
C THR A 112 0.00 10.06 -12.22
N VAL A 113 -0.82 11.12 -12.19
CA VAL A 113 -1.11 11.88 -10.96
C VAL A 113 -1.85 10.99 -9.96
N LEU A 114 -2.88 10.24 -10.38
CA LEU A 114 -3.63 9.34 -9.50
C LEU A 114 -2.75 8.26 -8.85
N TRP A 115 -1.75 7.75 -9.58
CA TRP A 115 -0.77 6.80 -9.04
C TRP A 115 0.09 7.43 -7.94
N TRP A 116 0.55 8.66 -8.14
CA TRP A 116 1.30 9.38 -7.09
C TRP A 116 0.42 9.69 -5.88
N ALA A 117 -0.85 10.05 -6.10
CA ALA A 117 -1.82 10.28 -5.03
C ALA A 117 -2.00 9.02 -4.18
N LEU A 118 -2.16 7.86 -4.84
CA LEU A 118 -2.30 6.58 -4.15
C LEU A 118 -1.04 6.22 -3.37
N ALA A 119 0.12 6.32 -4.01
CA ALA A 119 1.40 5.98 -3.40
C ALA A 119 1.68 6.84 -2.15
N LEU A 120 1.47 8.15 -2.23
CA LEU A 120 1.67 9.05 -1.09
C LEU A 120 0.62 8.81 -0.01
N GLY A 121 -0.66 8.73 -0.38
CA GLY A 121 -1.76 8.60 0.57
C GLY A 121 -1.62 7.34 1.43
N VAL A 122 -1.46 6.19 0.79
CA VAL A 122 -1.37 4.91 1.51
C VAL A 122 -0.11 4.83 2.37
N ASN A 123 1.06 5.25 1.87
CA ASN A 123 2.30 5.20 2.65
C ASN A 123 2.28 6.15 3.86
N ILE A 124 1.74 7.36 3.70
CA ILE A 124 1.59 8.30 4.82
C ILE A 124 0.59 7.74 5.83
N GLY A 125 -0.53 7.21 5.35
CA GLY A 125 -1.59 6.64 6.18
C GLY A 125 -1.13 5.48 7.05
N ALA A 126 -0.44 4.49 6.47
CA ALA A 126 0.03 3.28 7.16
C ALA A 126 0.86 3.55 8.43
N ASN A 127 1.47 4.72 8.53
CA ASN A 127 2.25 5.15 9.69
C ASN A 127 1.39 5.75 10.82
N GLY A 128 0.09 5.96 10.61
CA GLY A 128 -0.79 6.69 11.55
C GLY A 128 -1.18 5.90 12.79
N THR A 129 -1.16 4.57 12.72
CA THR A 129 -1.45 3.70 13.86
C THR A 129 -0.50 2.53 13.98
N LEU A 130 -0.51 1.88 15.14
CA LEU A 130 0.32 0.71 15.44
C LEU A 130 0.06 -0.46 14.48
N ILE A 131 -1.18 -0.59 13.99
CA ILE A 131 -1.64 -1.71 13.16
C ILE A 131 -1.60 -1.41 11.66
N GLY A 132 -1.29 -0.17 11.27
CA GLY A 132 -1.30 0.27 9.87
C GLY A 132 -0.17 -0.31 9.02
N THR A 133 0.85 -0.94 9.62
CA THR A 133 1.84 -1.73 8.90
C THR A 133 2.48 -2.79 9.79
N ALA A 134 2.84 -3.93 9.20
CA ALA A 134 3.62 -4.99 9.85
C ALA A 134 4.93 -4.48 10.49
N SER A 135 5.58 -3.47 9.91
CA SER A 135 6.82 -2.90 10.47
C SER A 135 6.62 -2.27 11.86
N ASN A 136 5.49 -1.60 12.09
CA ASN A 136 5.16 -1.01 13.38
C ASN A 136 4.98 -2.11 14.42
N LEU A 137 4.28 -3.19 14.07
CA LEU A 137 4.09 -4.35 14.93
C LEU A 137 5.43 -5.01 15.30
N ILE A 138 6.32 -5.22 14.33
CA ILE A 138 7.65 -5.80 14.57
C ILE A 138 8.47 -4.94 15.54
N VAL A 139 8.51 -3.62 15.35
CA VAL A 139 9.22 -2.71 16.24
C VAL A 139 8.65 -2.77 17.66
N THR A 140 7.33 -2.84 17.79
CA THR A 140 6.67 -2.89 19.10
C THR A 140 6.90 -4.22 19.82
N ASP A 141 6.97 -5.33 19.09
CA ASP A 141 7.33 -6.64 19.62
C ASP A 141 8.78 -6.67 20.12
N ILE A 142 9.72 -6.10 19.34
CA ILE A 142 11.12 -5.96 19.74
C ILE A 142 11.25 -5.08 21.00
N ALA A 143 10.52 -3.97 21.07
CA ALA A 143 10.52 -3.06 22.20
C ALA A 143 9.96 -3.74 23.47
N ALA A 144 8.87 -4.50 23.34
CA ALA A 144 8.30 -5.30 24.43
C ALA A 144 9.29 -6.34 24.97
N LYS A 145 10.03 -7.03 24.09
CA LYS A 145 11.10 -7.97 24.47
C LYS A 145 12.26 -7.31 25.22
N LYS A 146 12.46 -6.01 25.04
CA LYS A 146 13.45 -5.19 25.76
C LYS A 146 12.88 -4.48 27.00
N TYR A 147 11.72 -4.92 27.51
CA TYR A 147 11.03 -4.33 28.66
C TYR A 147 10.60 -2.86 28.44
N GLN A 148 10.39 -2.44 27.19
CA GLN A 148 9.89 -1.12 26.81
C GLN A 148 8.63 -1.25 25.93
N PRO A 149 7.49 -1.69 26.48
CA PRO A 149 6.28 -1.89 25.68
C PRO A 149 5.73 -0.55 25.16
N ILE A 150 5.39 -0.52 23.87
CA ILE A 150 4.75 0.63 23.23
C ILE A 150 3.25 0.35 23.15
N HIS A 151 2.45 1.10 23.90
CA HIS A 151 1.00 0.96 23.86
C HIS A 151 0.40 1.63 22.63
N PHE A 152 -0.69 1.04 22.11
CA PHE A 152 -1.41 1.52 20.92
C PHE A 152 -1.71 3.02 20.97
N TRP A 153 -2.36 3.50 22.04
CA TRP A 153 -2.75 4.92 22.16
C TRP A 153 -1.56 5.87 22.31
N TYR A 154 -0.46 5.41 22.90
CA TYR A 154 0.76 6.20 22.97
C TYR A 154 1.35 6.40 21.57
N PHE A 155 1.44 5.32 20.79
CA PHE A 155 1.90 5.38 19.40
C PHE A 155 1.03 6.32 18.57
N VAL A 156 -0.29 6.16 18.59
CA VAL A 156 -1.23 7.00 17.81
C VAL A 156 -1.09 8.48 18.19
N LYS A 157 -0.95 8.82 19.47
CA LYS A 157 -0.79 10.22 19.90
C LYS A 157 0.47 10.88 19.34
N VAL A 158 1.53 10.11 19.10
CA VAL A 158 2.79 10.62 18.54
C VAL A 158 2.77 10.57 17.01
N ALA A 159 2.31 9.46 16.44
CA ALA A 159 2.38 9.20 15.01
C ALA A 159 1.29 9.93 14.21
N PHE A 160 0.07 10.01 14.72
CA PHE A 160 -1.05 10.60 13.99
C PHE A 160 -0.87 12.10 13.68
N PRO A 161 -0.35 12.94 14.59
CA PRO A 161 0.01 14.32 14.24
C PRO A 161 1.08 14.42 13.14
N LEU A 162 2.06 13.51 13.13
CA LEU A 162 3.08 13.46 12.08
C LEU A 162 2.48 13.05 10.73
N VAL A 163 1.51 12.13 10.73
CA VAL A 163 0.76 11.76 9.53
C VAL A 163 -0.04 12.94 8.98
N ILE A 164 -0.71 13.72 9.83
CA ILE A 164 -1.41 14.94 9.40
C ILE A 164 -0.43 15.95 8.80
N LEU A 165 0.71 16.17 9.46
CA LEU A 165 1.74 17.07 8.95
C LEU A 165 2.27 16.61 7.58
N ASN A 166 2.60 15.33 7.45
CA ASN A 166 3.06 14.75 6.18
C ASN A 166 1.98 14.82 5.10
N LEU A 167 0.71 14.62 5.46
CA LEU A 167 -0.42 14.76 4.54
C LEU A 167 -0.55 16.19 4.02
N ILE A 168 -0.36 17.20 4.89
CA ILE A 168 -0.37 18.61 4.49
C ILE A 168 0.80 18.90 3.53
N ILE A 169 2.01 18.48 3.89
CA ILE A 169 3.20 18.67 3.05
C ILE A 169 3.02 17.98 1.70
N ALA A 170 2.57 16.73 1.71
CA ALA A 170 2.28 15.97 0.50
C ALA A 170 1.22 16.66 -0.34
N SER A 171 0.12 17.13 0.26
CA SER A 171 -0.95 17.87 -0.44
C SER A 171 -0.44 19.14 -1.12
N ILE A 172 0.44 19.91 -0.45
CA ILE A 172 1.05 21.12 -1.01
C ILE A 172 1.99 20.76 -2.16
N TYR A 173 2.92 19.82 -1.95
CA TYR A 173 3.83 19.36 -3.00
C TYR A 173 3.08 18.85 -4.22
N PHE A 174 2.04 18.05 -3.97
CA PHE A 174 1.22 17.43 -4.98
C PHE A 174 0.46 18.47 -5.81
N TYR A 175 -0.10 19.48 -5.15
CA TYR A 175 -0.75 20.61 -5.81
C TYR A 175 0.24 21.41 -6.68
N LEU A 176 1.41 21.77 -6.15
CA LEU A 176 2.41 22.58 -6.86
C LEU A 176 3.08 21.85 -8.03
N ARG A 177 3.26 20.53 -7.95
CA ARG A 177 3.99 19.76 -8.96
C ARG A 177 3.11 19.29 -10.12
N TYR A 178 1.88 18.90 -9.83
CA TYR A 178 1.02 18.21 -10.79
C TYR A 178 -0.23 19.00 -11.19
N LEU A 179 -0.65 19.98 -10.39
CA LEU A 179 -1.92 20.69 -10.57
C LEU A 179 -1.78 22.20 -10.81
N PHE A 180 -0.54 22.71 -10.79
CA PHE A 180 -0.14 24.07 -11.16
C PHE A 180 0.74 24.01 -12.41
#